data_AF-A0AA50FC90-F1
#
_entry.id   AF-A0AA50FC90-F1
#
_cell.length_a   1.000
_cell.length_b   1.000
_cell.length_c   1.000
_cell.angle_alpha   90.00
_cell.angle_beta   90.00
_cell.angle_gamma   90.00
#
_symmetry.space_group_name_H-M   'P 1'
#
loop_
_entity.id
_entity.type
_entity.pdbx_description
1 polymer ?
#
loop_
_entity_poly.entity_id
_entity_poly.type
_entity_poly.pdbx_seq_one_letter_code
_entity_poly.pdbx_strand_id
1 'polypeptide(L)'
;MAVIRYDCREKNGGVFMDKIKSEYAVEVVELVKVFNKKKAVDGISFTIRTGTICGLLGPNGAGKTTTINMLATLIKPDGEQQKFLDMT
;
A
#
# COMPACT_ATOMS: atom_id res chain seq x y z
N MET A 1 -11.17 -3.28 13.01
CA MET A 1 -9.78 -3.58 13.38
C MET A 1 -9.22 -4.53 12.34
N ALA A 2 -8.47 -4.00 11.36
CA ALA A 2 -7.88 -4.80 10.29
C ALA A 2 -6.47 -5.22 10.74
N VAL A 3 -6.27 -6.51 11.00
CA VAL A 3 -4.92 -7.05 11.20
C VAL A 3 -4.36 -7.31 9.80
N ILE A 4 -3.67 -6.31 9.24
CA ILE A 4 -2.96 -6.47 7.97
C ILE A 4 -1.69 -7.25 8.28
N ARG A 5 -1.68 -8.55 7.94
CA ARG A 5 -0.44 -9.33 7.92
C ARG A 5 0.15 -9.24 6.52
N TYR A 6 1.38 -8.78 6.43
CA TYR A 6 2.15 -8.68 5.20
C TYR A 6 2.82 -10.04 4.93
N ASP A 7 2.58 -10.60 3.75
CA ASP A 7 3.39 -11.67 3.18
C ASP A 7 4.17 -11.07 2.00
N CYS A 8 5.48 -10.98 2.16
CA CYS A 8 6.39 -10.32 1.22
C CYS A 8 7.34 -11.38 0.66
N ARG A 9 7.20 -11.68 -0.64
CA ARG A 9 8.06 -12.66 -1.32
C ARG A 9 9.00 -11.95 -2.29
N GLU A 10 10.30 -12.09 -2.09
CA GLU A 10 11.34 -11.63 -3.01
C GLU A 10 11.37 -12.53 -4.26
N LYS A 11 11.43 -11.92 -5.45
CA LYS A 11 11.72 -12.62 -6.70
C LYS A 11 13.21 -12.47 -7.02
N ASN A 12 13.95 -13.58 -6.97
CA ASN A 12 15.27 -13.67 -7.59
C ASN A 12 15.13 -13.72 -9.13
N GLY A 13 15.85 -12.85 -9.85
CA GLY A 13 16.11 -13.02 -11.28
C GLY A 13 16.32 -11.74 -12.09
N GLY A 14 17.59 -11.45 -12.43
CA GLY A 14 17.96 -10.60 -13.58
C GLY A 14 18.63 -9.27 -13.23
N VAL A 15 19.96 -9.23 -13.28
CA VAL A 15 20.79 -8.02 -13.17
C VAL A 15 20.98 -7.43 -14.57
N PHE A 16 20.43 -6.24 -14.85
CA PHE A 16 21.02 -5.13 -15.64
C PHE A 16 19.96 -4.05 -15.98
N MET A 17 20.37 -2.77 -15.93
CA MET A 17 19.63 -1.49 -16.18
C MET A 17 18.68 -1.00 -15.07
N ASP A 18 18.64 0.27 -14.67
CA ASP A 18 19.56 1.41 -14.70
C ASP A 18 18.93 2.49 -13.80
N LYS A 19 19.75 3.32 -13.12
CA LYS A 19 19.41 4.55 -12.36
C LYS A 19 18.48 4.45 -11.13
N ILE A 20 19.08 4.68 -9.94
CA ILE A 20 18.48 5.12 -8.67
C ILE A 20 17.00 4.74 -8.50
N LYS A 21 16.71 3.44 -8.40
CA LYS A 21 15.40 3.00 -7.92
C LYS A 21 15.38 3.19 -6.41
N SER A 22 14.40 3.96 -5.92
CA SER A 22 14.06 3.99 -4.49
C SER A 22 13.99 2.55 -3.95
N GLU A 23 14.53 2.31 -2.75
CA GLU A 23 14.42 1.02 -2.05
C GLU A 23 12.94 0.57 -1.95
N TYR A 24 12.03 1.55 -1.91
CA TYR A 24 10.59 1.34 -1.83
C TYR A 24 9.86 1.82 -3.09
N ALA A 25 9.00 0.95 -3.63
CA ALA A 25 8.06 1.27 -4.71
C ALA A 25 6.74 1.85 -4.19
N VAL A 26 6.45 1.67 -2.91
CA VAL A 26 5.30 2.30 -2.25
C VAL A 26 5.68 2.66 -0.83
N GLU A 27 5.39 3.88 -0.42
CA GLU A 27 5.44 4.33 0.97
C GLU A 27 4.04 4.81 1.36
N VAL A 28 3.51 4.28 2.45
CA VAL A 28 2.20 4.64 2.98
C VAL A 28 2.40 5.04 4.42
N VAL A 29 1.91 6.23 4.78
CA VAL A 29 1.98 6.77 6.12
C VAL A 29 0.57 7.21 6.51
N GLU A 30 0.08 6.70 7.62
CA GLU A 30 -1.19 7.06 8.27
C GLU A 30 -2.38 7.15 7.30
N LEU A 31 -2.51 6.16 6.42
CA LEU A 31 -3.56 6.14 5.42
C LEU A 31 -4.93 5.92 6.07
N VAL A 32 -5.85 6.86 5.83
CA VAL A 32 -7.20 6.85 6.40
C VAL A 32 -8.23 6.96 5.28
N LYS A 33 -9.32 6.18 5.42
CA LYS A 33 -10.52 6.32 4.59
C LYS A 33 -11.78 6.15 5.42
N VAL A 34 -12.73 7.06 5.24
CA VAL A 34 -14.03 7.09 5.90
C VAL A 34 -15.14 7.06 4.86
N PHE A 35 -16.09 6.14 5.01
CA PHE A 35 -17.33 6.11 4.23
C PHE A 35 -18.52 6.22 5.17
N ASN A 36 -19.44 7.17 4.93
CA ASN A 36 -20.69 7.34 5.68
C ASN A 36 -20.51 7.19 7.21
N LYS A 37 -19.48 7.86 7.77
CA LYS A 37 -19.08 7.84 9.19
C LYS A 37 -18.38 6.57 9.70
N LYS A 38 -18.16 5.56 8.86
CA LYS A 38 -17.39 4.36 9.20
C LYS A 38 -15.99 4.44 8.60
N LYS A 39 -14.96 4.29 9.44
CA LYS A 39 -13.58 4.14 8.98
C LYS A 39 -13.41 2.80 8.28
N ALA A 40 -13.20 2.80 6.97
CA ALA A 40 -12.87 1.61 6.20
C ALA A 40 -11.38 1.29 6.29
N VAL A 41 -10.54 2.33 6.41
CA VAL A 41 -9.11 2.23 6.67
C VAL A 41 -8.78 3.24 7.77
N ASP A 42 -8.00 2.83 8.77
CA ASP A 42 -7.77 3.59 10.00
C ASP A 42 -6.27 3.64 10.32
N GLY A 43 -5.55 4.62 9.77
CA GLY A 43 -4.17 4.92 10.12
C GLY A 43 -3.19 3.81 9.76
N ILE A 44 -3.26 3.26 8.54
CA ILE A 44 -2.31 2.20 8.14
C ILE A 44 -1.03 2.80 7.55
N SER A 45 0.10 2.31 8.02
CA SER A 45 1.44 2.73 7.59
C SER A 45 2.25 1.51 7.18
N PHE A 46 2.82 1.52 5.97
CA PHE A 46 3.68 0.44 5.46
C PHE A 46 4.49 0.87 4.24
N THR A 47 5.53 0.10 3.95
CA THR A 47 6.38 0.28 2.77
C THR A 47 6.45 -1.00 1.96
N ILE A 48 6.42 -0.91 0.64
CA ILE A 48 6.61 -2.04 -0.27
C ILE A 48 7.95 -1.84 -0.98
N ARG A 49 8.84 -2.83 -0.86
CA ARG A 49 10.14 -2.81 -1.54
C ARG A 49 9.97 -2.98 -3.04
N THR A 50 10.83 -2.32 -3.79
CA THR A 50 10.85 -2.49 -5.24
C THR A 50 11.13 -3.96 -5.60
N GLY A 51 10.33 -4.55 -6.50
CA GLY A 51 10.50 -5.94 -6.95
C GLY A 51 9.91 -7.02 -6.02
N THR A 52 9.18 -6.64 -4.97
CA THR A 52 8.46 -7.62 -4.13
C THR A 52 6.99 -7.75 -4.50
N ILE A 53 6.46 -8.96 -4.31
CA ILE A 53 5.02 -9.22 -4.39
C ILE A 53 4.48 -9.17 -2.96
N CYS A 54 3.49 -8.31 -2.73
CA CYS A 54 2.78 -8.22 -1.46
C CYS A 54 1.32 -8.68 -1.58
N GLY A 55 0.87 -9.48 -0.62
CA GLY A 55 -0.54 -9.82 -0.45
C GLY A 55 -1.18 -9.01 0.68
N LEU A 56 -2.40 -8.51 0.47
CA LEU A 56 -3.20 -7.88 1.51
C LEU A 56 -4.23 -8.89 2.04
N LEU A 57 -4.06 -9.36 3.27
CA LEU A 57 -4.91 -10.40 3.88
C LEU A 57 -5.79 -9.84 5.00
N GLY A 58 -6.98 -10.41 5.16
CA GLY A 58 -7.93 -10.05 6.22
C GLY A 58 -9.37 -10.48 5.91
N PRO A 59 -10.30 -10.40 6.87
CA PRO A 59 -11.70 -10.75 6.68
C PRO A 59 -12.43 -9.78 5.72
N ASN A 60 -13.63 -10.15 5.29
CA ASN A 60 -14.48 -9.27 4.48
C ASN A 60 -14.82 -8.00 5.26
N GLY A 61 -14.76 -6.85 4.58
CA GLY A 61 -14.96 -5.54 5.21
C GLY A 61 -13.76 -5.00 6.00
N ALA A 62 -12.59 -5.67 5.99
CA ALA A 62 -11.37 -5.17 6.63
C ALA A 62 -10.70 -3.97 5.92
N GLY A 63 -11.25 -3.49 4.80
CA GLY A 63 -10.69 -2.36 4.05
C GLY A 63 -9.71 -2.72 2.94
N LYS A 64 -9.50 -4.01 2.62
CA LYS A 64 -8.51 -4.46 1.62
C LYS A 64 -8.64 -3.78 0.25
N THR A 65 -9.80 -3.94 -0.37
CA THR A 65 -10.11 -3.32 -1.67
C THR A 65 -10.04 -1.81 -1.60
N THR A 66 -10.45 -1.22 -0.47
CA THR A 66 -10.35 0.23 -0.24
C THR A 66 -8.89 0.69 -0.25
N THR A 67 -7.99 -0.01 0.43
CA THR A 67 -6.55 0.27 0.43
C THR A 67 -5.96 0.14 -0.97
N ILE A 68 -6.24 -0.95 -1.68
CA ILE A 68 -5.74 -1.16 -3.05
C ILE A 68 -6.22 -0.05 -3.98
N ASN A 69 -7.51 0.32 -3.90
CA ASN A 69 -8.08 1.38 -4.73
C ASN A 69 -7.47 2.75 -4.42
N MET A 70 -7.12 3.02 -3.15
CA MET A 70 -6.39 4.23 -2.79
C MET A 70 -4.97 4.22 -3.33
N LEU A 71 -4.27 3.08 -3.28
CA LEU A 71 -2.93 2.94 -3.86
C LEU A 71 -2.92 3.10 -5.38
N ALA A 72 -3.94 2.57 -6.05
CA ALA A 72 -4.15 2.72 -7.48
C ALA A 72 -4.69 4.10 -7.88
N THR A 73 -4.77 5.06 -6.94
CA THR A 73 -5.31 6.42 -7.15
C THR A 73 -6.77 6.47 -7.62
N LEU A 74 -7.51 5.36 -7.55
CA LEU A 74 -8.92 5.26 -7.93
C LEU A 74 -9.85 5.89 -6.88
N ILE A 75 -9.40 5.98 -5.63
CA ILE A 75 -10.13 6.60 -4.52
C ILE A 75 -9.17 7.52 -3.77
N LYS A 76 -9.59 8.76 -3.45
CA LYS A 76 -8.79 9.65 -2.59
C LYS A 76 -8.86 9.23 -1.12
N PRO A 77 -7.74 9.23 -0.38
CA PRO A 77 -7.77 9.12 1.08
C PRO A 77 -8.45 10.34 1.69
N ASP A 78 -8.85 10.21 2.96
CA ASP A 78 -9.40 11.32 3.74
C ASP A 78 -8.38 11.88 4.77
N GLY A 79 -7.18 11.30 4.86
CA GLY A 79 -6.09 11.73 5.73
C GLY A 79 -5.11 12.70 5.06
N GLU A 80 -4.34 13.44 5.86
CA GLU A 80 -3.51 14.57 5.41
C GLU A 80 -2.16 14.20 4.77
N GLN A 81 -1.67 12.97 4.95
CA GLN A 81 -0.35 12.56 4.46
C GLN A 81 -0.44 11.32 3.58
N GLN A 82 -0.02 11.45 2.31
CA GLN A 82 0.19 10.30 1.44
C GLN A 82 1.37 10.60 0.51
N LYS A 83 2.40 9.76 0.56
CA LYS A 83 3.62 9.94 -0.24
C LYS A 83 3.78 8.74 -1.16
N PHE A 84 3.27 8.85 -2.38
CA PHE A 84 3.50 7.85 -3.41
C PHE A 84 4.88 8.03 -4.02
N LEU A 85 5.72 7.00 -3.91
CA LEU A 85 7.07 7.03 -4.45
C LEU A 85 7.13 6.11 -5.67
N ASP A 86 6.94 6.73 -6.83
CA ASP A 86 7.19 6.28 -8.21
C ASP A 86 6.79 4.85 -8.62
N MET A 87 5.87 4.75 -9.59
CA MET A 87 5.55 3.50 -10.31
C MET A 87 6.26 3.40 -11.68
N THR A 88 7.22 4.29 -11.99
CA THR A 88 7.93 4.33 -13.27
C THR A 88 9.06 3.31 -13.39
#